data_AF-A0A183MBQ1-F1
#
_entry.id   AF-A0A183MBQ1-F1
#
_cell.length_a   1.000
_cell.length_b   1.000
_cell.length_c   1.000
_cell.angle_alpha   90.00
_cell.angle_beta   90.00
_cell.angle_gamma   90.00
#
_symmetry.space_group_name_H-M   'P 1'
#
loop_
_entity.id
_entity.type
_entity.pdbx_description
1 polymer ?
#
loop_
_entity_poly.entity_id
_entity_poly.type
_entity_poly.pdbx_seq_one_letter_code
_entity_poly.pdbx_strand_id
1 'polypeptide(L)'
;MWETVRVLRIAAEIRRYNLEVFRISETYLTQVGQQRLASGELLLYSGHDKENAPHAQGVAMMLSKQAQNALIDWKSHGPRVIKASIKTKKQSITMKIIHCYGATNDYNDEFS
;
A
#
# COMPACT_ATOMS: atom_id res chain seq x y z
N MET A 1 -7.39 -3.09 12.44
CA MET A 1 -6.07 -3.74 12.27
C MET A 1 -6.20 -4.71 11.10
N TRP A 2 -5.62 -4.38 9.94
CA TRP A 2 -5.59 -5.27 8.78
C TRP A 2 -5.12 -6.67 9.22
N GLU A 3 -5.91 -7.69 8.88
CA GLU A 3 -5.86 -9.01 9.51
C GLU A 3 -4.42 -9.49 9.66
N THR A 4 -3.97 -9.67 10.91
CA THR A 4 -2.59 -10.01 11.25
C THR A 4 -2.07 -11.18 10.41
N VAL A 5 -2.95 -12.14 10.11
CA VAL A 5 -2.68 -13.29 9.25
C VAL A 5 -2.31 -12.88 7.82
N ARG A 6 -3.05 -11.96 7.19
CA ARG A 6 -2.79 -11.47 5.83
C ARG A 6 -1.47 -10.71 5.77
N VAL A 7 -1.16 -9.91 6.78
CA VAL A 7 0.10 -9.15 6.82
C VAL A 7 1.32 -10.06 6.95
N LEU A 8 1.24 -11.05 7.84
CA LEU A 8 2.32 -12.02 8.04
C LEU A 8 2.57 -12.86 6.78
N ARG A 9 1.50 -13.27 6.07
CA ARG A 9 1.62 -14.01 4.81
C ARG A 9 2.30 -13.17 3.71
N ILE A 10 1.92 -11.91 3.57
CA ILE A 10 2.55 -11.02 2.58
C ILE A 10 4.02 -10.78 2.93
N ALA A 11 4.35 -10.60 4.22
CA ALA A 11 5.73 -10.46 4.66
C ALA A 11 6.57 -11.71 4.36
N ALA A 12 6.00 -12.91 4.51
CA ALA A 12 6.65 -14.17 4.11
C ALA A 12 6.92 -14.20 2.60
N GLU A 13 5.98 -13.74 1.78
CA GLU A 13 6.11 -13.73 0.32
C GLU A 13 7.15 -12.73 -0.17
N ILE A 14 7.21 -11.53 0.43
CA ILE A 14 8.27 -10.56 0.16
C ILE A 14 9.65 -11.17 0.40
N ARG A 15 9.82 -11.90 1.50
CA ARG A 15 11.08 -12.57 1.84
C ARG A 15 11.39 -13.70 0.88
N ARG A 16 10.39 -14.54 0.59
CA ARG A 16 10.53 -15.70 -0.31
C ARG A 16 11.00 -15.29 -1.70
N TYR A 17 10.46 -14.20 -2.22
CA TYR A 17 10.80 -13.68 -3.54
C TYR A 17 11.89 -12.60 -3.53
N ASN A 18 12.47 -12.30 -2.36
CA ASN A 18 13.46 -11.24 -2.16
C ASN A 18 13.03 -9.89 -2.77
N LEU A 19 11.76 -9.51 -2.54
CA LEU A 19 11.17 -8.29 -3.06
C LEU A 19 11.50 -7.11 -2.15
N GLU A 20 11.69 -5.93 -2.77
CA GLU A 20 11.92 -4.69 -2.04
C GLU A 20 10.61 -3.95 -1.75
N VAL A 21 9.66 -4.02 -2.68
CA VAL A 21 8.38 -3.32 -2.65
C VAL A 21 7.28 -4.26 -3.13
N PHE A 22 6.21 -4.39 -2.35
CA PHE A 22 5.01 -5.13 -2.72
C PHE A 22 3.79 -4.20 -2.66
N ARG A 23 3.00 -4.15 -3.73
CA ARG A 23 1.81 -3.29 -3.84
C ARG A 23 0.56 -4.13 -3.61
N ILE A 24 -0.39 -3.58 -2.87
CA ILE A 24 -1.62 -4.27 -2.46
C ILE A 24 -2.79 -3.35 -2.77
N SER A 25 -3.67 -3.78 -3.67
CA SER A 25 -4.97 -3.14 -3.89
C SER A 25 -6.02 -3.75 -2.95
N GLU A 26 -7.12 -3.03 -2.76
CA GLU A 26 -8.30 -3.49 -2.03
C GLU A 26 -7.97 -3.99 -0.62
N THR A 27 -7.36 -3.10 0.15
CA THR A 27 -6.81 -3.43 1.47
C THR A 27 -7.79 -3.27 2.62
N TYR A 28 -9.06 -2.94 2.38
CA TYR A 28 -10.09 -2.75 3.41
C TYR A 28 -9.64 -1.83 4.59
N LEU A 29 -8.56 -1.08 4.40
CA LEU A 29 -7.92 -0.25 5.39
C LEU A 29 -8.69 1.06 5.44
N THR A 30 -8.88 1.57 6.64
CA THR A 30 -9.41 2.90 6.87
C THR A 30 -8.27 3.88 7.12
N GLN A 31 -8.45 5.13 6.73
CA GLN A 31 -7.50 6.23 6.93
C GLN A 31 -6.16 6.07 6.18
N VAL A 32 -5.31 7.09 6.31
CA VAL A 32 -3.95 7.12 5.77
C VAL A 32 -2.96 6.91 6.90
N GLY A 33 -1.97 6.05 6.69
CA GLY A 33 -0.97 5.83 7.72
C GLY A 33 0.18 4.94 7.32
N GLN A 34 1.03 4.68 8.30
CA GLN A 34 2.12 3.74 8.19
C GLN A 34 2.19 2.85 9.43
N GLN A 35 2.53 1.58 9.25
CA GLN A 35 2.69 0.63 10.33
C GLN A 35 3.96 -0.19 10.12
N ARG A 36 4.82 -0.23 11.14
CA ARG A 36 5.97 -1.12 11.14
C ARG A 36 5.58 -2.48 11.71
N LEU A 37 5.93 -3.54 11.01
CA LEU A 37 5.75 -4.91 11.48
C LEU A 37 6.85 -5.30 12.46
N ALA A 38 6.55 -6.24 13.37
CA ALA A 38 7.56 -6.84 14.25
C ALA A 38 8.70 -7.52 13.47
N SER A 39 8.36 -8.02 12.29
CA SER A 39 9.27 -8.63 11.33
C SER A 39 10.20 -7.60 10.65
N GLY A 40 9.84 -6.31 10.72
CA GLY A 40 10.64 -5.12 10.40
C GLY A 40 10.32 -4.45 9.06
N GLU A 41 9.44 -5.03 8.26
CA GLU A 41 8.85 -4.43 7.07
C GLU A 41 7.97 -3.23 7.43
N LEU A 42 7.86 -2.27 6.51
CA LEU A 42 7.01 -1.08 6.66
C LEU A 42 5.81 -1.17 5.73
N LEU A 43 4.60 -1.12 6.29
CA LEU A 43 3.36 -1.01 5.53
C LEU A 43 2.95 0.47 5.45
N LEU A 44 2.90 1.01 4.25
CA LEU A 44 2.30 2.30 3.94
C LEU A 44 0.90 2.07 3.41
N TYR A 45 -0.11 2.79 3.87
CA TYR A 45 -1.47 2.57 3.42
C TYR A 45 -2.27 3.84 3.29
N SER A 46 -3.23 3.78 2.37
CA SER A 46 -4.25 4.77 2.13
C SER A 46 -5.59 4.08 2.06
N GLY A 47 -6.57 4.62 2.75
CA GLY A 47 -7.86 4.03 2.97
C GLY A 47 -8.93 5.10 3.08
N HIS A 48 -10.21 4.71 3.02
CA HIS A 48 -11.30 5.66 3.21
C HIS A 48 -11.52 5.92 4.70
N ASP A 49 -11.80 7.16 5.08
CA ASP A 49 -12.05 7.53 6.49
C ASP A 49 -13.38 7.00 7.05
N LYS A 50 -14.28 6.46 6.19
CA LYS A 50 -15.61 6.02 6.60
C LYS A 50 -15.61 4.50 6.73
N GLU A 51 -15.98 4.02 7.90
CA GLU A 51 -16.15 2.60 8.23
C GLU A 51 -17.17 1.89 7.31
N ASN A 52 -18.13 2.64 6.77
CA ASN A 52 -19.21 2.13 5.90
C ASN A 52 -19.03 2.45 4.40
N ALA A 53 -17.88 2.97 3.97
CA ALA A 53 -17.62 3.17 2.53
C ALA A 53 -17.44 1.81 1.83
N PRO A 54 -17.76 1.69 0.52
CA PRO A 54 -17.59 0.43 -0.22
C PRO A 54 -16.21 -0.15 0.04
N HIS A 55 -16.17 -1.33 0.65
CA HIS A 55 -15.02 -1.85 1.39
C HIS A 55 -13.78 -2.21 0.53
N ALA A 56 -13.78 -1.91 -0.76
CA ALA A 56 -12.74 -2.28 -1.71
C ALA A 56 -11.70 -1.19 -2.01
N GLN A 57 -11.78 0.01 -1.43
CA GLN A 57 -11.07 1.17 -2.01
C GLN A 57 -9.65 1.43 -1.50
N GLY A 58 -9.17 0.73 -0.47
CA GLY A 58 -7.86 1.03 0.12
C GLY A 58 -6.69 0.49 -0.70
N VAL A 59 -5.60 1.24 -0.79
CA VAL A 59 -4.33 0.78 -1.36
C VAL A 59 -3.22 0.77 -0.31
N ALA A 60 -2.30 -0.18 -0.41
CA ALA A 60 -1.13 -0.23 0.45
C ALA A 60 0.14 -0.62 -0.32
N MET A 61 1.27 -0.33 0.28
CA MET A 61 2.59 -0.70 -0.18
C MET A 61 3.38 -1.25 1.01
N MET A 62 3.85 -2.48 0.91
CA MET A 62 4.74 -3.06 1.90
C MET A 62 6.18 -2.99 1.41
N LEU A 63 7.06 -2.45 2.24
CA LEU A 63 8.46 -2.22 1.98
C LEU A 63 9.30 -3.17 2.82
N SER A 64 10.32 -3.75 2.20
CA SER A 64 11.38 -4.47 2.92
C SER A 64 12.13 -3.51 3.87
N LYS A 65 12.95 -4.05 4.77
CA LYS A 65 13.87 -3.22 5.60
C LYS A 65 14.81 -2.37 4.74
N GLN A 66 15.28 -2.91 3.61
CA GLN A 66 16.19 -2.22 2.72
C GLN A 66 15.49 -1.08 1.98
N ALA A 67 14.30 -1.33 1.41
CA ALA A 67 13.48 -0.31 0.78
C ALA A 67 13.02 0.77 1.78
N GLN A 68 12.69 0.38 3.01
CA GLN A 68 12.36 1.30 4.10
C GLN A 68 13.51 2.29 4.37
N ASN A 69 14.74 1.80 4.50
CA ASN A 69 15.91 2.66 4.77
C ASN A 69 16.26 3.56 3.59
N ALA A 70 15.83 3.20 2.38
CA ALA A 70 16.02 3.97 1.17
C ALA A 70 14.81 4.85 0.81
N LEU A 71 13.72 4.80 1.58
CA LEU A 71 12.52 5.62 1.36
C LEU A 71 12.87 7.08 1.63
N ILE A 72 12.64 7.94 0.64
CA ILE A 72 12.86 9.39 0.74
C ILE A 72 11.60 10.07 1.24
N ASP A 73 10.46 9.74 0.62
CA ASP A 73 9.16 10.34 0.94
C ASP A 73 8.03 9.45 0.43
N TRP A 74 6.85 9.58 1.02
CA TRP A 74 5.62 8.99 0.51
C TRP A 74 4.41 9.87 0.81
N LYS A 75 3.40 9.80 -0.05
CA LYS A 75 2.17 10.59 0.08
C LYS A 75 0.96 9.80 -0.41
N SER A 76 -0.14 9.92 0.32
CA SER A 76 -1.47 9.53 -0.15
C SER A 76 -2.11 10.65 -0.96
N HIS A 77 -2.82 10.27 -2.03
CA HIS A 77 -3.63 11.16 -2.84
C HIS A 77 -5.08 10.66 -2.89
N GLY A 78 -5.67 10.45 -1.71
CA GLY A 78 -6.99 9.86 -1.53
C GLY A 78 -6.93 8.34 -1.29
N PRO A 79 -8.09 7.69 -1.01
CA PRO A 79 -8.13 6.29 -0.56
C PRO A 79 -7.46 5.30 -1.51
N ARG A 80 -7.50 5.60 -2.82
CA ARG A 80 -7.09 4.70 -3.90
C ARG A 80 -5.71 4.97 -4.46
N VAL A 81 -5.00 6.00 -4.00
CA VAL A 81 -3.71 6.40 -4.58
C VAL A 81 -2.66 6.59 -3.50
N ILE A 82 -1.53 5.88 -3.66
CA ILE A 82 -0.33 6.07 -2.85
C ILE A 82 0.88 6.23 -3.76
N LYS A 83 1.74 7.18 -3.38
CA LYS A 83 2.99 7.48 -4.08
C LYS A 83 4.15 7.36 -3.10
N ALA A 84 5.23 6.72 -3.51
CA ALA A 84 6.47 6.63 -2.75
C ALA A 84 7.67 6.99 -3.63
N SER A 85 8.68 7.64 -3.05
CA SER A 85 9.96 7.93 -3.67
C SER A 85 11.06 7.20 -2.92
N ILE A 86 11.80 6.33 -3.59
CA ILE A 86 12.81 5.46 -3.00
C ILE A 86 14.15 5.72 -3.72
N LYS A 87 15.21 5.92 -2.94
CA LYS A 87 16.57 6.02 -3.46
C LYS A 87 17.02 4.64 -3.93
N THR A 88 17.49 4.54 -5.17
CA THR A 88 18.04 3.26 -5.64
C THR A 88 19.47 3.06 -5.16
N LYS A 89 20.00 1.84 -5.30
CA LYS A 89 21.42 1.54 -5.00
C LYS A 89 22.38 2.46 -5.76
N LYS A 90 22.01 2.85 -6.99
CA LYS A 90 22.69 3.91 -7.72
C LYS A 90 22.21 5.24 -7.15
N GLN A 91 22.94 5.75 -6.16
CA GLN A 91 22.51 6.85 -5.29
C GLN A 91 22.08 8.15 -6.00
N SER A 92 22.44 8.32 -7.28
CA SER A 92 22.01 9.43 -8.13
C SER A 92 20.62 9.24 -8.77
N ILE A 93 19.98 8.09 -8.60
CA ILE A 93 18.68 7.77 -9.19
C ILE A 93 17.64 7.57 -8.09
N THR A 94 16.57 8.36 -8.18
CA THR A 94 15.36 8.22 -7.36
C THR A 94 14.29 7.49 -8.16
N MET A 95 13.79 6.38 -7.64
CA MET A 95 12.65 5.66 -8.19
C MET A 95 11.36 6.21 -7.58
N LYS A 96 10.40 6.58 -8.42
CA LYS A 96 9.05 6.98 -7.98
C LYS A 96 8.07 5.87 -8.30
N ILE A 97 7.35 5.41 -7.30
CA ILE A 97 6.33 4.37 -7.43
C ILE A 97 4.99 5.01 -7.15
N ILE A 98 4.07 4.88 -8.10
CA ILE A 98 2.67 5.25 -7.92
C ILE A 98 1.87 3.95 -7.98
N HIS A 99 1.02 3.75 -6.98
CA HIS A 99 0.04 2.68 -6.96
C HIS A 99 -1.34 3.30 -6.89
N CYS A 100 -2.18 2.91 -7.83
CA CYS A 100 -3.55 3.40 -7.99
C CYS A 100 -4.46 2.19 -8.21
N TYR A 101 -5.63 2.21 -7.57
CA TYR A 101 -6.74 1.34 -7.92
C TYR A 101 -7.83 2.15 -8.59
N GLY A 102 -8.20 1.80 -9.82
CA GLY A 102 -9.24 2.48 -10.58
C GLY A 102 -10.63 2.22 -10.00
N ALA A 103 -11.57 3.14 -10.21
CA ALA A 103 -12.97 2.82 -9.98
C ALA A 103 -13.39 1.71 -10.95
N THR A 104 -14.00 0.64 -10.45
CA THR A 104 -14.90 -0.15 -11.28
C THR A 104 -16.11 0.73 -11.58
N ASN A 105 -16.50 0.84 -12.85
CA ASN A 105 -17.73 1.54 -13.21
C ASN A 105 -18.88 0.91 -12.43
N ASP A 106 -19.53 1.68 -11.57
CA ASP A 106 -20.83 1.33 -11.05
C ASP A 106 -21.78 1.47 -12.25
N TYR A 107 -21.99 0.37 -12.99
CA TYR A 107 -23.09 0.30 -13.95
C TYR A 107 -24.35 0.34 -13.11
N ASN A 108 -24.90 1.54 -12.96
CA ASN A 108 -26.16 1.78 -12.27
C ASN A 108 -27.24 1.12 -13.13
N ASP A 109 -27.67 -0.09 -12.76
CA ASP A 109 -29.00 -0.56 -13.16
C ASP A 109 -30.00 0.33 -12.40
N GLU A 110 -30.30 1.48 -12.99
CA GLU A 110 -31.45 2.31 -12.63
C GLU A 110 -32.71 1.53 -12.99
N PHE A 111 -33.11 0.61 -12.12
CA PHE A 111 -34.52 0.24 -11.98
C PHE A 111 -35.14 1.19 -10.96
N SER A 112 -35.77 2.25 -11.46
CA SER A 112 -36.76 3.06 -10.74
C SER A 112 -37.91 3.39 -11.67
#